data_AF-A0A523D0P2-F1
#
_entry.id   AF-A0A523D0P2-F1
#
_cell.length_a   1.000
_cell.length_b   1.000
_cell.length_c   1.000
_cell.angle_alpha   90.00
_cell.angle_beta   90.00
_cell.angle_gamma   90.00
#
_symmetry.space_group_name_H-M   'P 1'
#
loop_
_entity.id
_entity.type
_entity.pdbx_description
1 polymer ?
#
loop_
_entity_poly.entity_id
_entity_poly.type
_entity_poly.pdbx_seq_one_letter_code
_entity_poly.pdbx_strand_id
1 'polypeptide(L)'
;MKIKNHGIPIFFLVFLLTLFSLEPMLGQRDLHRSDMTEEVGIKVGQAIPPIRARDQHGNWRDFDSLKGPRGLVISFNRSTDW
;
A
#
# COMPACT_ATOMS: atom_id res chain seq x y z
N MET A 1 -54.77 14.26 27.44
CA MET A 1 -53.41 14.02 27.98
C MET A 1 -52.60 13.29 26.90
N LYS A 2 -51.58 13.94 26.32
CA LYS A 2 -50.76 13.40 25.21
C LYS A 2 -49.71 12.44 25.77
N ILE A 3 -49.83 11.14 25.49
CA ILE A 3 -48.78 10.16 25.81
C ILE A 3 -47.93 10.00 24.56
N LYS A 4 -46.71 10.53 24.60
CA LYS A 4 -45.73 10.45 23.52
C LYS A 4 -45.02 9.10 23.65
N ASN A 5 -45.31 8.16 22.76
CA ASN A 5 -44.60 6.87 22.71
C ASN A 5 -43.18 7.11 22.17
N HIS A 6 -42.18 6.95 23.04
CA HIS A 6 -40.74 7.09 22.73
C HIS A 6 -40.01 5.74 22.70
N GLY A 7 -40.74 4.63 22.53
CA GLY A 7 -40.16 3.27 22.57
C GLY A 7 -39.41 2.86 21.29
N ILE A 8 -39.82 3.35 20.12
CA ILE A 8 -39.21 3.02 18.82
C ILE A 8 -37.78 3.60 18.61
N PRO A 9 -37.44 4.85 19.03
CA PRO A 9 -36.12 5.42 18.74
C PRO A 9 -34.97 4.74 19.48
N ILE A 10 -35.18 4.18 20.67
CA ILE A 10 -34.11 3.55 21.45
C ILE A 10 -33.69 2.20 20.85
N PHE A 11 -34.65 1.36 20.44
CA PHE A 11 -34.33 0.11 19.76
C PHE A 11 -33.63 0.35 18.43
N PHE A 12 -34.06 1.36 17.68
CA PHE A 12 -33.42 1.72 16.42
C PHE A 12 -32.00 2.25 16.63
N LEU A 13 -31.78 3.06 17.68
CA LEU A 13 -30.46 3.57 18.07
C LEU A 13 -29.51 2.44 18.49
N VAL A 14 -29.97 1.50 19.31
CA VAL A 14 -29.17 0.35 19.74
C VAL A 14 -28.81 -0.53 18.54
N PHE A 15 -29.77 -0.78 17.65
CA PHE A 15 -29.54 -1.53 16.41
C PHE A 15 -28.48 -0.84 15.52
N LEU A 16 -28.57 0.48 15.37
CA LEU A 16 -27.62 1.26 14.58
C LEU A 16 -26.20 1.23 15.19
N LEU A 17 -26.10 1.32 16.52
CA LEU A 17 -24.82 1.23 17.23
C LEU A 17 -24.20 -0.17 17.15
N THR A 18 -25.01 -1.23 17.16
CA THR A 18 -24.52 -2.59 16.94
C THR A 18 -23.97 -2.77 15.52
N LEU A 19 -24.67 -2.27 14.49
CA LEU A 19 -24.18 -2.34 13.12
C LEU A 19 -22.86 -1.58 12.94
N PHE A 20 -22.73 -0.39 13.54
CA PHE A 20 -21.51 0.43 13.47
C PHE A 20 -20.30 -0.20 14.19
N SER A 21 -20.54 -1.04 15.19
CA SER A 21 -19.47 -1.67 15.99
C SER A 21 -18.89 -2.93 15.34
N LEU A 22 -19.58 -3.52 14.34
CA LEU A 22 -19.12 -4.69 13.60
C LEU A 22 -18.20 -4.35 12.41
N GLU A 23 -18.19 -3.11 11.93
CA GLU A 23 -17.39 -2.71 10.78
C GLU A 23 -15.85 -2.72 10.96
N PRO A 24 -15.26 -2.37 12.13
CA PRO A 24 -13.81 -2.43 12.27
C PRO A 24 -13.25 -3.87 12.15
N MET A 25 -14.09 -4.90 12.32
CA MET A 25 -13.68 -6.30 12.13
C MET A 25 -13.63 -6.71 10.65
N LEU A 26 -14.45 -6.09 9.78
CA LEU A 26 -14.44 -6.37 8.33
C LEU A 26 -13.36 -5.57 7.59
N GLY A 27 -12.92 -4.44 8.16
CA GLY A 27 -11.86 -3.60 7.61
C GLY A 27 -10.44 -4.09 7.92
N GLN A 28 -10.27 -4.98 8.89
CA GLN A 28 -8.97 -5.53 9.22
C GLN A 28 -8.64 -6.69 8.27
N ARG A 29 -8.18 -6.33 7.06
CA ARG A 29 -7.38 -7.26 6.28
C ARG A 29 -6.11 -7.51 7.07
N ASP A 30 -6.05 -8.63 7.77
CA ASP A 30 -4.79 -9.19 8.23
C ASP A 30 -3.94 -9.45 6.99
N LEU A 31 -3.11 -8.46 6.61
CA LEU A 31 -1.95 -8.69 5.78
C LEU A 31 -0.98 -9.51 6.64
N HIS A 32 -1.34 -10.76 6.89
CA HIS A 32 -0.54 -11.70 7.63
C HIS A 32 0.73 -11.92 6.80
N ARG A 33 1.79 -11.22 7.19
CA ARG A 33 3.09 -11.09 6.52
C ARG A 33 3.83 -12.43 6.34
N SER A 34 3.23 -13.56 6.70
CA SER A 34 3.88 -14.87 6.68
C SER A 34 3.94 -15.53 5.29
N ASP A 35 3.35 -14.93 4.25
CA ASP A 35 3.48 -15.42 2.87
C ASP A 35 4.72 -14.85 2.13
N MET A 36 5.64 -14.18 2.84
CA MET A 36 6.89 -13.66 2.27
C MET A 36 7.96 -14.75 2.08
N THR A 37 7.61 -15.85 1.41
CA THR A 37 8.62 -16.73 0.78
C THR A 37 9.04 -16.25 -0.61
N GLU A 38 8.43 -15.17 -1.11
CA GLU A 38 8.92 -14.50 -2.31
C GLU A 38 10.26 -13.81 -2.02
N GLU A 39 11.33 -14.31 -2.62
CA GLU A 39 12.65 -13.67 -2.61
C GLU A 39 12.52 -12.23 -3.15
N VAL A 40 12.56 -11.25 -2.26
CA VAL A 40 12.44 -9.83 -2.64
C VAL A 40 13.80 -9.32 -3.14
N GLY A 41 13.88 -9.02 -4.43
CA GLY A 41 15.01 -8.31 -5.04
C GLY A 41 15.86 -9.13 -6.01
N ILE A 42 16.92 -8.51 -6.53
CA ILE A 42 17.86 -9.14 -7.48
C ILE A 42 18.96 -9.84 -6.67
N LYS A 43 19.25 -11.11 -6.99
CA LYS A 43 20.33 -11.88 -6.34
C LYS A 43 21.71 -11.36 -6.74
N VAL A 44 22.69 -11.50 -5.84
CA VAL A 44 24.10 -11.19 -6.15
C VAL A 44 24.58 -12.09 -7.29
N GLY A 45 25.20 -11.48 -8.30
CA GLY A 45 25.67 -12.18 -9.51
C GLY A 45 24.59 -12.41 -10.58
N GLN A 46 23.31 -12.16 -10.27
CA GLN A 46 22.26 -12.16 -11.28
C GLN A 46 22.42 -10.95 -12.21
N ALA A 47 22.21 -11.18 -13.51
CA ALA A 47 22.17 -10.08 -14.47
C ALA A 47 21.06 -9.08 -14.09
N ILE A 48 21.37 -7.79 -14.18
CA ILE A 48 20.36 -6.75 -13.95
C ILE A 48 19.26 -6.87 -15.02
N PRO A 49 17.98 -6.77 -14.66
CA PRO A 49 16.91 -6.65 -15.64
C PRO A 49 17.13 -5.43 -16.56
N PRO A 50 16.61 -5.45 -17.79
CA PRO A 50 16.63 -4.26 -18.64
C PRO A 50 15.96 -3.08 -17.94
N ILE A 51 16.71 -2.01 -17.69
CA ILE A 51 16.19 -0.75 -17.14
C ILE A 51 16.30 0.35 -18.18
N ARG A 52 15.22 1.10 -18.37
CA ARG A 52 15.19 2.27 -19.23
C ARG A 52 14.17 3.30 -18.74
N ALA A 53 14.59 4.54 -18.58
CA ALA A 53 13.73 5.63 -18.13
C ALA A 53 14.21 6.98 -18.68
N ARG A 54 13.39 8.02 -18.53
CA ARG A 54 13.83 9.40 -18.80
C ARG A 54 14.46 9.99 -17.54
N ASP A 55 15.59 10.67 -17.70
CA ASP A 55 16.21 11.45 -16.62
C ASP A 55 15.47 12.77 -16.36
N GLN A 56 15.93 13.56 -15.39
CA GLN A 56 15.34 14.85 -15.03
C GLN A 56 15.39 15.90 -16.16
N HIS A 57 16.18 15.66 -17.20
CA HIS A 57 16.27 16.51 -18.39
C HIS A 57 15.47 15.93 -19.57
N GLY A 58 14.76 14.82 -19.37
CA GLY A 58 13.96 14.14 -20.38
C GLY A 58 14.74 13.21 -21.30
N ASN A 59 16.06 13.02 -21.08
CA ASN A 59 16.86 12.14 -21.93
C ASN A 59 16.61 10.69 -21.57
N TRP A 60 16.53 9.82 -22.58
CA TRP A 60 16.50 8.38 -22.35
C TRP A 60 17.84 7.90 -21.78
N ARG A 61 17.76 7.19 -20.66
CA ARG A 61 18.88 6.51 -20.00
C ARG A 61 18.57 5.04 -19.83
N ASP A 62 19.61 4.24 -19.95
CA ASP A 62 19.64 2.81 -19.63
C ASP A 62 20.86 2.49 -18.75
N PHE A 63 20.99 1.23 -18.33
CA PHE A 63 22.10 0.78 -17.49
C PHE A 63 23.48 1.09 -18.10
N ASP A 64 23.66 0.82 -19.40
CA ASP A 64 24.95 0.98 -20.07
C ASP A 64 25.36 2.44 -20.19
N SER A 65 24.40 3.34 -20.39
CA SER A 65 24.63 4.79 -20.43
C SER A 65 24.98 5.40 -19.07
N LEU A 66 24.66 4.73 -17.96
CA LEU A 66 24.83 5.22 -16.59
C LEU A 66 25.98 4.56 -15.83
N LYS A 67 26.33 3.31 -16.16
CA LYS A 67 27.36 2.57 -15.42
C LYS A 67 28.75 3.18 -15.61
N GLY A 68 29.49 3.31 -14.52
CA GLY A 68 30.91 3.67 -14.55
C GLY A 68 31.83 2.45 -14.54
N PRO A 69 33.15 2.66 -14.50
CA PRO A 69 34.14 1.57 -14.44
C PRO A 69 34.00 0.65 -13.22
N ARG A 70 33.30 1.11 -12.18
CA ARG A 70 33.05 0.37 -10.92
C ARG A 70 31.59 -0.04 -10.74
N GLY A 71 30.78 0.07 -11.79
CA GLY A 71 29.35 -0.23 -11.75
C GLY A 71 28.47 1.00 -11.52
N LEU A 72 27.26 0.75 -11.02
CA LEU A 72 26.20 1.73 -10.82
C LEU A 72 25.49 1.44 -9.50
N VAL A 73 25.18 2.48 -8.73
CA VAL A 73 24.29 2.39 -7.58
C VAL A 73 22.90 2.84 -8.02
N ILE A 74 21.89 1.99 -7.80
CA ILE A 74 20.48 2.28 -8.11
C ILE A 74 19.74 2.35 -6.78
N SER A 75 19.10 3.50 -6.53
CA SER A 75 18.27 3.72 -5.35
C SER A 75 16.82 3.90 -5.78
N PHE A 76 15.93 3.05 -5.26
CA PHE A 76 14.50 3.19 -5.43
C PHE A 76 13.96 4.01 -4.26
N ASN A 77 13.51 5.22 -4.55
CA ASN A 77 12.80 6.06 -3.59
C ASN A 77 11.36 6.23 -4.08
N ARG A 78 10.40 6.00 -3.18
CA ARG A 78 9.01 6.37 -3.38
C ARG A 78 8.68 7.42 -2.33
N SER A 79 8.50 8.66 -2.77
CA SER A 79 7.87 9.68 -1.96
C SER A 79 6.43 9.25 -1.67
N THR A 80 5.97 9.37 -0.42
CA THR A 80 4.53 9.30 -0.13
C THR A 80 3.87 10.55 -0.71
N ASP A 81 2.65 10.42 -1.23
CA ASP A 81 1.89 11.52 -1.87
C ASP A 81 1.29 12.50 -0.84
N TRP A 82 2.02 12.82 0.24
CA TRP A 82 1.55 13.69 1.33
C TRP A 82 1.57 15.18 0.97
#